data_AF-A0A8C3FE97-F1
#
_entry.id   AF-A0A8C3FE97-F1
#
_cell.length_a   1.000
_cell.length_b   1.000
_cell.length_c   1.000
_cell.angle_alpha   90.00
_cell.angle_beta   90.00
_cell.angle_gamma   90.00
#
_symmetry.space_group_name_H-M   'P 1'
#
loop_
_entity.id
_entity.type
_entity.pdbx_description
1 polymer ?
#
loop_
_entity_poly.entity_id
_entity_poly.type
_entity_poly.pdbx_seq_one_letter_code
_entity_poly.pdbx_strand_id
1 'polypeptide(L)'
;MSSMEEVETEETVTCLHITLYHPCQEEKQVFRSLKFHKRERRRVDEVAKFGRDSNICHYNLMDTRVSRVQFTLQFFRQLNSS
;
A
#
# COMPACT_ATOMS: atom_id res chain seq x y z
N MET A 1 -2.94 46.37 15.21
CA MET A 1 -2.05 45.28 14.77
C MET A 1 -2.94 44.10 14.44
N SER A 2 -3.05 43.73 13.16
CA SER A 2 -3.90 42.61 12.72
C SER A 2 -3.22 41.31 13.12
N SER A 3 -3.88 40.50 13.95
CA SER A 3 -3.45 39.12 14.23
C SER A 3 -3.54 38.32 12.94
N MET A 4 -2.43 37.72 12.51
CA MET A 4 -2.40 36.78 11.41
C MET A 4 -3.04 35.48 11.94
N GLU A 5 -4.24 35.16 11.48
CA GLU A 5 -4.86 33.87 11.77
C GLU A 5 -4.01 32.77 11.10
N GLU A 6 -3.32 31.97 11.91
CA GLU A 6 -2.58 30.80 11.42
C GLU A 6 -3.60 29.76 10.92
N VAL A 7 -3.74 29.65 9.61
CA VAL A 7 -4.54 28.60 8.97
C VAL A 7 -3.70 27.32 8.92
N GLU A 8 -4.18 26.26 9.56
CA GLU A 8 -3.57 24.93 9.45
C GLU A 8 -3.56 24.49 7.98
N THR A 9 -2.38 24.13 7.46
CA THR A 9 -2.22 23.57 6.12
C THR A 9 -1.89 22.09 6.22
N GLU A 10 -2.65 21.26 5.51
CA GLU A 10 -2.38 19.81 5.46
C GLU A 10 -1.35 19.49 4.40
N GLU A 11 -0.30 18.74 4.77
CA GLU A 11 0.68 18.24 3.82
C GLU A 11 0.09 17.12 2.97
N THR A 12 0.22 17.24 1.65
CA THR A 12 -0.16 16.16 0.72
C THR A 12 0.77 14.97 0.86
N VAL A 13 0.24 13.75 0.72
CA VAL A 13 1.01 12.51 0.85
C VAL A 13 1.09 11.79 -0.49
N THR A 14 2.28 11.29 -0.85
CA THR A 14 2.46 10.43 -2.01
C THR A 14 1.58 9.18 -1.92
N CYS A 15 0.80 8.89 -2.96
CA CYS A 15 -0.08 7.74 -3.03
C CYS A 15 0.31 6.84 -4.20
N LEU A 16 0.67 5.60 -3.91
CA LEU A 16 0.89 4.57 -4.95
C LEU A 16 -0.44 3.94 -5.33
N HIS A 17 -0.90 4.19 -6.55
CA HIS A 17 -2.10 3.57 -7.12
C HIS A 17 -1.72 2.23 -7.77
N ILE A 18 -2.34 1.14 -7.32
CA ILE A 18 -2.09 -0.21 -7.84
C ILE A 18 -3.38 -0.77 -8.44
N THR A 19 -3.32 -1.15 -9.71
CA THR A 19 -4.38 -1.89 -10.40
C THR A 19 -3.95 -3.34 -10.53
N LEU A 20 -4.81 -4.28 -10.12
CA LEU A 20 -4.52 -5.71 -10.12
C LEU A 20 -5.49 -6.45 -11.03
N TYR A 21 -5.01 -7.52 -11.67
CA TYR A 21 -5.83 -8.45 -12.45
C TYR A 21 -5.32 -9.87 -12.25
N HIS A 22 -6.25 -10.82 -12.14
CA HIS A 22 -5.95 -12.25 -12.21
C HIS A 22 -7.02 -12.95 -13.06
N PRO A 23 -6.66 -13.84 -14.00
CA PRO A 23 -7.63 -14.45 -14.93
C PRO A 23 -8.83 -15.12 -14.27
N CYS A 24 -8.61 -15.78 -13.12
CA CYS A 24 -9.65 -16.46 -12.35
C CYS A 24 -10.00 -15.72 -11.05
N GLN A 25 -9.93 -14.38 -11.01
CA GLN A 25 -10.11 -13.62 -9.76
C GLN A 25 -11.48 -13.83 -9.11
N GLU A 26 -12.53 -14.05 -9.91
CA GLU A 26 -13.89 -14.30 -9.42
C GLU A 26 -14.03 -15.72 -8.84
N GLU A 27 -13.51 -16.74 -9.53
CA GLU A 27 -13.60 -18.12 -9.08
C GLU A 27 -12.70 -18.41 -7.87
N LYS A 28 -11.44 -17.96 -7.95
CA LYS A 28 -10.43 -18.23 -6.91
C LYS A 28 -10.45 -17.24 -5.77
N GLN A 29 -11.14 -16.11 -5.92
CA GLN A 29 -11.23 -15.08 -4.88
C GLN A 29 -9.83 -14.61 -4.41
N VAL A 30 -8.87 -14.54 -5.34
CA VAL A 30 -7.44 -14.26 -5.06
C VAL A 30 -7.25 -12.96 -4.29
N PHE A 31 -8.11 -11.97 -4.56
CA PHE A 31 -8.02 -10.63 -3.96
C PHE A 31 -8.99 -10.39 -2.80
N ARG A 32 -9.68 -11.42 -2.29
CA ARG A 32 -10.74 -11.26 -1.26
C ARG A 32 -10.30 -10.55 0.03
N SER A 33 -9.01 -10.63 0.36
CA SER A 33 -8.43 -9.99 1.55
C SER A 33 -7.97 -8.54 1.32
N LEU A 34 -8.01 -8.05 0.07
CA LEU A 34 -7.60 -6.69 -0.26
C LEU A 34 -8.77 -5.72 -0.11
N LYS A 35 -8.49 -4.54 0.46
CA LYS A 35 -9.48 -3.46 0.63
C LYS A 35 -9.40 -2.50 -0.55
N PHE A 36 -10.09 -2.84 -1.64
CA PHE A 36 -10.17 -1.98 -2.82
C PHE A 36 -10.84 -0.64 -2.49
N HIS A 37 -10.46 0.40 -3.23
CA HIS A 37 -10.98 1.77 -3.09
C HIS A 37 -10.75 2.43 -1.72
N LYS A 38 -9.91 1.83 -0.88
CA LYS A 38 -9.47 2.41 0.40
C LYS A 38 -8.00 2.80 0.31
N ARG A 39 -7.71 4.08 0.59
CA ARG A 39 -6.33 4.54 0.76
C ARG A 39 -5.83 4.13 2.13
N GLU A 40 -4.68 3.47 2.17
CA GLU A 40 -4.01 3.09 3.41
C GLU A 40 -2.76 3.95 3.58
N ARG A 41 -2.64 4.62 4.72
CA ARG A 41 -1.47 5.43 5.06
C ARG A 41 -0.43 4.50 5.72
N ARG A 42 0.82 4.59 5.28
CA ARG A 42 1.94 3.79 5.77
C ARG A 42 3.11 4.71 6.12
N ARG A 43 3.90 4.32 7.11
CA ARG A 43 5.13 5.04 7.42
C ARG A 43 6.21 4.68 6.39
N VAL A 44 7.15 5.60 6.18
CA VAL A 44 8.22 5.45 5.18
C VAL A 44 9.21 4.34 5.55
N ASP A 45 9.39 4.07 6.84
CA ASP A 45 10.24 3.02 7.39
C ASP A 45 9.60 1.63 7.36
N GLU A 46 8.29 1.54 7.08
CA GLU A 46 7.61 0.27 6.89
C GLU A 46 7.88 -0.33 5.51
N VAL A 47 8.04 -1.66 5.49
CA VAL A 47 8.12 -2.44 4.25
C VAL A 47 6.74 -3.04 3.97
N ALA A 48 6.09 -2.61 2.89
CA ALA A 48 4.84 -3.19 2.43
C ALA A 48 5.09 -4.56 1.80
N LYS A 49 4.43 -5.62 2.28
CA LYS A 49 4.69 -7.01 1.88
C LYS A 49 3.45 -7.62 1.24
N PHE A 50 3.64 -8.24 0.08
CA PHE A 50 2.61 -8.95 -0.68
C PHE A 50 2.94 -10.44 -0.67
N GLY A 51 1.95 -11.30 -0.46
CA GLY A 51 2.16 -12.75 -0.38
C GLY A 51 0.94 -13.47 0.18
N ARG A 52 1.03 -14.77 0.40
CA ARG A 52 -0.09 -15.56 0.96
C ARG A 52 -0.08 -15.71 2.48
N ASP A 53 1.01 -15.34 3.16
CA ASP A 53 1.15 -15.54 4.60
C ASP A 53 0.60 -14.35 5.38
N SER A 54 -0.61 -14.51 5.94
CA SER A 54 -1.35 -13.47 6.64
C SER A 54 -0.70 -12.99 7.94
N ASN A 55 0.27 -13.72 8.48
CA ASN A 55 0.96 -13.30 9.70
C ASN A 55 2.05 -12.26 9.41
N ILE A 56 2.55 -12.20 8.18
CA ILE A 56 3.69 -11.36 7.81
C ILE A 56 3.39 -10.40 6.65
N CYS A 57 2.39 -10.70 5.80
CA CYS A 57 2.04 -9.88 4.65
C CYS A 57 0.93 -8.88 4.98
N HIS A 58 1.16 -7.63 4.60
CA HIS A 58 0.18 -6.55 4.67
C HIS A 58 -0.93 -6.75 3.62
N TYR A 59 -0.54 -7.21 2.43
CA TYR A 59 -1.43 -7.40 1.29
C TYR A 59 -1.48 -8.87 0.91
N ASN A 60 -2.50 -9.56 1.43
CA ASN A 60 -2.65 -10.99 1.26
C ASN A 60 -3.25 -11.34 -0.09
N LEU A 61 -2.63 -12.28 -0.80
CA LEU A 61 -3.11 -12.85 -2.06
C LEU A 61 -3.47 -14.32 -1.83
N MET A 62 -4.76 -14.63 -1.93
CA MET A 62 -5.34 -15.91 -1.51
C MET A 62 -5.26 -16.98 -2.61
N ASP A 63 -4.04 -17.36 -3.01
CA ASP A 63 -3.79 -18.46 -3.95
C ASP A 63 -2.57 -19.27 -3.48
N THR A 64 -2.68 -20.60 -3.53
CA THR A 64 -1.63 -21.52 -3.07
C THR A 64 -0.34 -21.45 -3.89
N ARG A 65 -0.41 -20.92 -5.11
CA ARG A 65 0.75 -20.69 -6.00
C ARG A 65 1.55 -19.45 -5.60
N VAL A 66 0.99 -18.57 -4.77
CA VAL A 66 1.70 -17.38 -4.29
C VAL A 66 2.69 -17.80 -3.19
N SER A 67 3.89 -17.23 -3.21
CA SER A 67 4.88 -17.47 -2.17
C SER A 67 4.44 -16.89 -0.83
N ARG A 68 4.99 -17.38 0.30
CA ARG A 68 4.68 -16.83 1.64
C ARG A 68 4.84 -15.31 1.65
N VAL A 69 5.96 -14.83 1.09
CA VAL A 69 6.17 -13.46 0.62
C VAL A 69 6.51 -13.53 -0.86
N GLN A 70 5.73 -12.84 -1.70
CA GLN A 70 5.92 -12.77 -3.14
C GLN A 70 6.84 -11.62 -3.53
N PHE A 71 6.60 -10.43 -2.97
CA PHE A 71 7.44 -9.25 -3.17
C PHE A 71 7.20 -8.22 -2.07
N THR A 72 8.07 -7.23 -2.01
CA THR A 72 8.03 -6.14 -1.05
C THR A 72 8.19 -4.79 -1.73
N LEU A 73 7.53 -3.77 -1.20
CA LEU A 73 7.73 -2.38 -1.57
C LEU A 73 8.38 -1.67 -0.38
N GLN A 74 9.53 -1.06 -0.64
CA GLN A 74 10.24 -0.21 0.31
C GLN A 74 10.21 1.22 -0.22
N PHE A 75 9.81 2.15 0.64
CA PHE A 75 9.78 3.56 0.31
C PHE A 75 11.14 4.19 0.58
N PHE A 76 11.61 5.00 -0.35
CA PHE A 76 12.87 5.69 -0.21
C PHE A 76 12.76 7.08 -0.84
N ARG A 77 13.61 7.99 -0.39
CA ARG A 77 13.83 9.26 -1.08
C ARG A 77 15.12 9.13 -1.88
N GLN A 78 15.06 9.46 -3.17
CA GLN A 78 16.26 9.50 -3.98
C GLN A 78 17.21 10.58 -3.45
N LEU A 79 18.50 10.27 -3.36
CA LEU A 79 19.50 11.28 -3.02
C LEU A 79 19.47 12.37 -4.10
N ASN A 80 19.36 13.64 -3.68
CA ASN A 80 19.22 14.82 -4.53
C ASN A 80 17.84 15.01 -5.21
N SER A 81 16.76 14.40 -4.71
CA SER A 81 15.41 14.85 -5.09
C SER A 81 15.01 16.08 -4.26
N SER A 82 14.64 17.16 -4.95
CA SER A 82 14.09 18.39 -4.36
C SER A 82 12.72 18.16 -3.73
#